data_AF-A0AAE3GRQ6-F1
#
_entry.id   AF-A0AAE3GRQ6-F1
#
_cell.length_a   1.000
_cell.length_b   1.000
_cell.length_c   1.000
_cell.angle_alpha   90.00
_cell.angle_beta   90.00
_cell.angle_gamma   90.00
#
_symmetry.space_group_name_H-M   'P 1'
#
loop_
_entity.id
_entity.type
_entity.pdbx_description
1 polymer ?
#
loop_
_entity_poly.entity_id
_entity_poly.type
_entity_poly.pdbx_seq_one_letter_code
_entity_poly.pdbx_strand_id
1 'polypeptide(L)'
;MDINQQKEQFSSTFVRVVASVAGYALYKPEVDEDSIDWGIAAKGGRGSLYSPRLELQLKSTSRNVIHDAYLRYHPMIQRIGNGGSP
;
A
#
# COMPACT_ATOMS: atom_id res chain seq x y z
N MET A 1 -3.48 1.17 -23.31
CA MET A 1 -3.24 0.97 -21.87
C MET A 1 -4.20 -0.09 -21.39
N ASP A 2 -3.71 -1.16 -20.76
CA ASP A 2 -4.56 -2.24 -20.25
C ASP A 2 -5.41 -1.74 -19.06
N ILE A 3 -6.60 -2.29 -18.89
CA ILE A 3 -7.52 -1.87 -17.82
C ILE A 3 -6.95 -2.16 -16.42
N ASN A 4 -6.10 -3.19 -16.28
CA ASN A 4 -5.44 -3.49 -15.00
C ASN A 4 -4.33 -2.47 -14.71
N GLN A 5 -3.56 -2.07 -15.72
CA GLN A 5 -2.56 -1.01 -15.57
C GLN A 5 -3.21 0.33 -15.18
N GLN A 6 -4.40 0.64 -15.73
CA GLN A 6 -5.16 1.83 -15.34
C GLN A 6 -5.55 1.80 -13.85
N LYS A 7 -6.03 0.65 -13.39
CA LYS A 7 -6.41 0.46 -11.98
C LYS A 7 -5.23 0.56 -11.03
N GLU A 8 -4.08 0.04 -11.43
CA GLU A 8 -2.83 0.14 -10.67
C GLU A 8 -2.36 1.60 -10.56
N GLN A 9 -2.30 2.32 -11.68
CA GLN A 9 -1.90 3.74 -11.70
C GLN A 9 -2.86 4.62 -10.91
N PHE A 10 -4.17 4.36 -11.02
CA PHE A 10 -5.19 5.08 -10.25
C PHE A 10 -5.00 4.86 -8.74
N SER A 11 -4.84 3.61 -8.32
CA SER A 11 -4.62 3.25 -6.91
C SER A 11 -3.40 3.95 -6.31
N SER A 12 -2.28 3.90 -7.04
CA SER A 12 -1.02 4.56 -6.66
C SER A 12 -1.18 6.08 -6.55
N THR A 13 -1.82 6.70 -7.55
CA THR A 13 -2.05 8.15 -7.59
C THR A 13 -2.96 8.61 -6.46
N PHE A 14 -4.03 7.86 -6.18
CA PHE A 14 -4.96 8.17 -5.10
C PHE A 14 -4.26 8.25 -3.73
N VAL A 15 -3.48 7.21 -3.38
CA VAL A 15 -2.72 7.18 -2.12
C VAL A 15 -1.72 8.34 -2.05
N ARG A 16 -1.04 8.64 -3.16
CA ARG A 16 -0.10 9.78 -3.24
C ARG A 16 -0.76 11.11 -2.97
N VAL A 17 -1.93 11.36 -3.55
CA VAL A 17 -2.68 12.61 -3.31
C VAL A 17 -3.10 12.71 -1.85
N VAL A 18 -3.70 11.65 -1.29
CA VAL A 18 -4.17 11.63 0.11
C VAL A 18 -3.00 11.85 1.08
N ALA A 19 -1.90 11.11 0.92
CA ALA A 19 -0.73 11.23 1.79
C ALA A 19 -0.11 12.64 1.71
N SER A 20 -0.01 13.21 0.51
CA SER A 20 0.54 14.56 0.31
C SER A 20 -0.32 15.64 0.96
N VAL A 21 -1.65 15.56 0.78
CA VAL A 21 -2.60 16.51 1.42
C VAL A 21 -2.57 16.40 2.94
N ALA A 22 -2.41 15.18 3.46
CA ALA A 22 -2.28 14.94 4.89
C ALA A 22 -0.89 15.29 5.47
N GLY A 23 0.06 15.76 4.63
CA GLY A 23 1.38 16.21 5.06
C GLY A 23 2.38 15.07 5.35
N TYR A 24 2.12 13.87 4.82
CA TYR A 24 3.02 12.73 4.94
C TYR A 24 3.91 12.58 3.70
N ALA A 25 5.10 12.03 3.90
CA ALA A 25 5.98 11.64 2.81
C ALA A 25 5.58 10.25 2.30
N LEU A 26 5.67 10.04 0.99
CA LEU A 26 5.44 8.74 0.34
C LEU A 26 6.72 8.27 -0.33
N TYR A 27 7.09 7.00 -0.15
CA TYR A 27 8.27 6.39 -0.77
C TYR A 27 7.93 5.01 -1.34
N LYS A 28 8.58 4.62 -2.43
CA LYS A 28 8.43 3.29 -3.04
C LYS A 28 9.70 2.48 -2.74
N PRO A 29 9.59 1.26 -2.16
CA PRO A 29 10.73 0.37 -2.02
C PRO A 29 11.29 0.00 -3.40
N GLU A 30 12.61 -0.03 -3.55
CA GLU A 30 13.24 -0.47 -4.82
C GLU A 30 13.22 -1.98 -4.99
N VAL A 31 13.21 -2.73 -3.88
CA VAL A 31 13.21 -4.19 -3.87
C VAL A 31 11.82 -4.68 -3.45
N ASP A 32 11.17 -5.45 -4.30
CA ASP A 32 9.86 -6.07 -4.06
C ASP A 32 10.01 -7.45 -3.38
N GLU A 33 10.83 -7.53 -2.32
CA GLU A 33 10.97 -8.77 -1.54
C GLU A 33 9.77 -8.99 -0.62
N ASP A 34 9.21 -7.91 -0.07
CA ASP A 34 8.16 -7.95 0.94
C ASP A 34 6.74 -7.70 0.39
N SER A 35 6.57 -7.65 -0.94
CA SER A 35 5.28 -7.35 -1.60
C SER A 35 4.70 -5.98 -1.22
N ILE A 36 5.56 -4.99 -0.99
CA ILE A 36 5.19 -3.64 -0.54
C ILE A 36 5.13 -2.69 -1.75
N ASP A 37 3.96 -2.14 -2.02
CA ASP A 37 3.76 -1.18 -3.12
C ASP A 37 4.27 0.22 -2.75
N TRP A 38 4.01 0.67 -1.51
CA TRP A 38 4.36 2.00 -1.03
C TRP A 38 4.61 2.02 0.48
N GLY A 39 5.36 3.02 0.95
CA GLY A 39 5.47 3.37 2.35
C GLY A 39 5.07 4.83 2.60
N ILE A 40 4.33 5.07 3.68
CA ILE A 40 4.03 6.40 4.21
C ILE A 40 4.95 6.65 5.40
N ALA A 41 5.65 7.78 5.38
CA ALA A 41 6.48 8.23 6.49
C ALA A 41 5.93 9.55 7.06
N ALA A 42 5.75 9.57 8.38
CA ALA A 42 5.52 10.81 9.10
C ALA A 42 6.85 11.52 9.36
N LYS A 43 6.89 12.82 9.07
CA LYS A 43 8.03 13.65 9.44
C LYS A 43 7.98 13.88 10.96
N GLY A 44 8.98 13.38 11.69
CA GLY A 44 9.12 13.69 13.11
C GLY A 44 9.23 15.20 13.33
N GLY A 45 8.37 15.76 14.19
CA GLY A 45 8.34 17.19 14.51
C GLY A 45 7.46 17.48 15.73
N ARG A 46 7.85 18.49 16.53
CA ARG A 46 7.30 18.85 17.86
C ARG A 46 7.62 17.87 19.01
N GLY A 47 8.87 17.42 19.10
CA GLY A 47 9.34 16.67 20.29
C GLY A 47 9.04 15.16 20.29
N SER A 48 8.44 14.62 19.23
CA SER A 48 8.38 13.17 19.02
C SER A 48 9.75 12.67 18.53
N LEU A 49 10.39 11.78 19.30
CA LEU A 49 11.66 11.13 18.93
C LEU A 49 11.52 10.19 17.72
N TYR A 50 10.29 9.79 17.39
CA TYR A 50 10.02 8.73 16.43
C TYR A 50 9.32 9.29 15.19
N SER A 51 9.82 8.90 14.02
CA SER A 51 9.21 9.14 12.71
C SER A 51 8.52 7.84 12.28
N PRO A 52 7.23 7.63 12.65
CA PRO A 52 6.54 6.39 12.32
C PRO A 52 6.44 6.21 10.80
N ARG A 53 6.57 4.94 10.40
CA ARG A 53 6.46 4.51 9.01
C ARG A 53 5.41 3.41 8.92
N LEU A 54 4.68 3.42 7.82
CA LEU A 54 3.63 2.44 7.54
C LEU A 54 3.80 1.95 6.11
N GLU A 55 3.94 0.63 5.95
CA GLU A 55 4.09 -0.04 4.66
C GLU A 55 2.72 -0.49 4.15
N LEU A 56 2.52 -0.36 2.84
CA LEU A 56 1.25 -0.52 2.17
C LEU A 56 1.39 -1.51 1.02
N GLN A 57 0.49 -2.49 1.02
CA GLN A 57 0.15 -3.23 -0.18
C GLN A 57 -1.19 -2.70 -0.72
N LEU A 58 -1.18 -2.19 -1.94
CA LEU A 58 -2.33 -1.61 -2.61
C LEU A 58 -3.08 -2.67 -3.41
N LYS A 59 -4.40 -2.62 -3.30
CA LYS A 59 -5.31 -3.50 -4.04
C LYS A 59 -6.44 -2.65 -4.60
N SER A 60 -6.72 -2.82 -5.90
CA SER A 60 -7.78 -2.08 -6.59
C SER A 60 -8.73 -3.03 -7.33
N THR A 61 -10.03 -2.85 -7.13
CA THR A 61 -11.08 -3.67 -7.75
C THR A 61 -12.17 -2.79 -8.36
N SER A 62 -12.67 -3.22 -9.51
CA SER A 62 -13.83 -2.63 -10.19
C SER A 62 -15.11 -3.41 -9.92
N ARG A 63 -15.02 -4.52 -9.16
CA ARG A 63 -16.18 -5.31 -8.72
C ARG A 63 -16.85 -4.61 -7.54
N ASN A 64 -18.18 -4.69 -7.46
CA ASN A 64 -18.89 -4.23 -6.28
C ASN A 64 -18.62 -5.20 -5.12
N VAL A 65 -17.71 -4.82 -4.24
CA VAL A 65 -17.26 -5.59 -3.06
C VAL A 65 -17.66 -4.94 -1.74
N ILE A 66 -18.38 -3.81 -1.81
CA ILE A 66 -18.82 -3.04 -0.66
C ILE A 66 -20.19 -3.59 -0.25
N HIS A 67 -20.29 -4.01 1.01
CA HIS A 67 -21.53 -4.32 1.69
C HIS A 67 -21.76 -3.29 2.80
N ASP A 68 -22.98 -3.24 3.34
CA ASP A 68 -23.42 -2.19 4.27
C ASP A 68 -22.48 -1.95 5.47
N ALA A 69 -21.83 -3.00 5.98
CA ALA A 69 -20.97 -2.92 7.16
C ALA A 69 -19.53 -3.39 6.93
N TYR A 70 -19.22 -3.94 5.75
CA TYR A 70 -17.90 -4.51 5.48
C TYR A 70 -17.54 -4.48 4.00
N LEU A 71 -16.25 -4.49 3.73
CA LEU A 71 -15.71 -4.65 2.39
C LEU A 71 -15.16 -6.07 2.25
N ARG A 72 -15.68 -6.84 1.29
CA ARG A 72 -15.24 -8.22 1.03
C ARG A 72 -14.11 -8.23 0.01
N TYR A 73 -12.88 -8.33 0.48
CA TYR A 73 -11.72 -8.55 -0.38
C TYR A 73 -11.12 -9.92 -0.11
N HIS A 74 -10.82 -10.71 -1.15
CA HIS A 74 -10.03 -11.92 -1.00
C HIS A 74 -8.56 -11.54 -1.15
N PRO A 75 -7.77 -11.49 -0.07
CA PRO A 75 -6.33 -11.32 -0.22
C PRO A 75 -5.77 -12.58 -0.85
N MET A 76 -5.10 -12.44 -2.00
CA MET A 76 -4.13 -13.45 -2.40
C MET A 76 -2.92 -13.22 -1.49
N ILE A 77 -2.87 -13.93 -0.36
CA ILE A 77 -1.69 -13.95 0.51
C ILE A 77 -0.61 -14.70 -0.27
N GLN A 78 0.38 -13.98 -0.79
CA GLN A 78 1.58 -14.61 -1.30
C GLN A 78 2.29 -15.22 -0.10
N ARG A 79 2.33 -16.56 -0.03
CA ARG A 79 3.09 -17.25 1.02
C ARG A 79 4.55 -16.85 0.82
N ILE A 80 5.12 -16.15 1.79
CA ILE A 80 6.57 -16.00 1.93
C ILE A 80 7.13 -17.43 1.97
N GLY A 81 7.87 -17.80 0.93
CA GLY A 81 8.42 -19.14 0.82
C GLY A 81 9.37 -19.37 1.97
N ASN A 82 9.06 -20.31 2.86
CA ASN A 82 10.06 -20.90 3.75
C ASN A 82 11.02 -21.70 2.87
N GLY A 83 12.02 -21.02 2.30
CA GLY A 83 13.18 -21.63 1.68
C GLY A 83 14.13 -22.15 2.76
N GLY A 84 13.75 -23.25 3.40
CA GLY A 84 14.60 -23.93 4.37
C GLY A 84 14.18 -25.38 4.51
N SER A 85 14.84 -26.26 3.77
CA SER A 85 14.98 -27.70 4.04
C SER A 85 15.89 -28.33 2.97
N PRO A 86 16.57 -29.45 3.26
CA PRO A 86 17.60 -29.68 4.27
C PRO A 86 19.00 -29.90 3.64
#